data_AF-A0A2N2VW16-F1
#
_entry.id   AF-A0A2N2VW16-F1
#
_cell.length_a   1.000
_cell.length_b   1.000
_cell.length_c   1.000
_cell.angle_alpha   90.00
_cell.angle_beta   90.00
_cell.angle_gamma   90.00
#
_symmetry.space_group_name_H-M   'P 1'
#
loop_
_entity.id
_entity.type
_entity.pdbx_description
1 polymer ?
#
loop_
_entity_poly.entity_id
_entity_poly.type
_entity_poly.pdbx_seq_one_letter_code
_entity_poly.pdbx_strand_id
1 'polypeptide(L)'
;FYGFLVGSILAGVIGTGFYPVMGNRVWCRFFCPLAAYLGIVQRYKSRFRITTNGGQCISCGNCSTYCEMGIDVRAYAQKGQNIVRASCVGCGICAAVCPRGVLKLENGAEKTRKK
;
A
#
# COMPACT_ATOMS: atom_id res chain seq x y z
N PHE A 1 29.97 -15.11 -28.25
CA PHE A 1 28.94 -14.35 -28.98
C PHE A 1 27.65 -15.16 -29.17
N TYR A 2 27.66 -16.25 -29.98
CA TYR A 2 26.45 -17.00 -30.36
C TYR A 2 25.52 -17.38 -29.18
N GLY A 3 26.05 -17.99 -28.11
CA GLY A 3 25.25 -18.36 -26.93
C GLY A 3 24.64 -17.17 -26.16
N PHE A 4 25.24 -15.98 -26.24
CA PHE A 4 24.65 -14.77 -25.66
C PHE A 4 23.44 -14.31 -26.50
N LEU A 5 23.58 -14.32 -27.83
CA LEU A 5 22.49 -14.00 -28.76
C LEU A 5 21.30 -14.97 -28.60
N VAL A 6 21.58 -16.28 -28.58
CA VAL A 6 20.57 -17.33 -28.36
C VAL A 6 19.93 -17.21 -26.96
N GLY A 7 20.72 -16.93 -25.92
CA GLY A 7 20.21 -16.68 -24.57
C GLY A 7 19.29 -15.46 -24.49
N SER A 8 19.65 -14.34 -25.13
CA SER A 8 18.80 -13.14 -25.21
C SER A 8 17.52 -13.40 -26.02
N ILE A 9 17.59 -14.14 -27.12
CA ILE A 9 16.42 -14.50 -27.93
C ILE A 9 15.48 -15.43 -27.16
N LEU A 10 15.99 -16.48 -26.49
CA LEU A 10 15.16 -17.38 -25.69
C LEU A 10 14.56 -16.68 -24.46
N ALA A 11 15.32 -15.85 -23.74
CA ALA A 11 14.78 -15.05 -22.65
C ALA A 11 13.73 -14.05 -23.13
N GLY A 12 13.95 -13.43 -24.31
CA GLY A 12 12.99 -12.51 -24.94
C GLY A 12 11.72 -13.19 -25.41
N VAL A 13 11.81 -14.35 -26.08
CA VAL A 13 10.68 -15.10 -26.62
C VAL A 13 9.89 -15.84 -25.53
N ILE A 14 10.56 -16.41 -24.52
CA ILE A 14 9.88 -17.03 -23.38
C ILE A 14 9.25 -15.93 -22.50
N GLY A 15 9.97 -14.85 -22.21
CA GLY A 15 9.43 -13.72 -21.44
C GLY A 15 8.24 -13.05 -22.13
N THR A 16 8.38 -12.66 -23.41
CA THR A 16 7.36 -11.92 -24.16
C THR A 16 6.25 -12.83 -24.72
N GLY A 17 6.55 -14.10 -25.01
CA GLY A 17 5.57 -15.09 -25.49
C GLY A 17 4.70 -15.70 -24.40
N PHE A 18 5.17 -15.73 -23.14
CA PHE A 18 4.37 -16.13 -21.98
C PHE A 18 3.57 -14.95 -21.38
N TYR A 19 3.99 -13.72 -21.67
CA TYR A 19 3.34 -12.45 -21.32
C TYR A 19 1.82 -12.39 -21.59
N PRO A 20 1.29 -12.78 -22.77
CA PRO A 20 -0.16 -12.74 -23.02
C PRO A 20 -0.94 -13.85 -22.28
N VAL A 21 -0.30 -14.97 -21.92
CA VAL A 21 -0.97 -16.14 -21.34
C VAL A 21 -1.35 -15.93 -19.87
N MET A 22 -0.52 -15.22 -19.09
CA MET A 22 -0.84 -14.87 -17.70
C MET A 22 -1.64 -13.55 -17.53
N GLY A 23 -1.91 -12.85 -18.63
CA GLY A 23 -2.76 -11.66 -18.64
C GLY A 23 -2.13 -10.39 -18.05
N ASN A 24 -2.52 -9.24 -18.59
CA ASN A 24 -1.87 -7.94 -18.34
C ASN A 24 -1.79 -7.56 -16.85
N ARG A 25 -2.76 -7.98 -16.02
CA ARG A 25 -2.78 -7.66 -14.59
C ARG A 25 -1.62 -8.29 -13.82
N VAL A 26 -1.23 -9.53 -14.13
CA VAL A 26 -0.15 -10.24 -13.41
C VAL A 26 1.19 -9.60 -13.75
N TRP A 27 1.46 -9.33 -15.02
CA TRP A 27 2.70 -8.66 -15.43
C TRP A 27 2.82 -7.25 -14.83
N CYS A 28 1.77 -6.44 -14.92
CA CYS A 28 1.75 -5.10 -14.33
C CYS A 28 1.94 -5.09 -12.80
N ARG A 29 1.57 -6.18 -12.10
CA ARG A 29 1.68 -6.30 -10.64
C ARG A 29 3.05 -6.79 -10.16
N PHE A 30 3.72 -7.66 -10.92
CA PHE A 30 4.93 -8.37 -10.47
C PHE A 30 6.18 -8.14 -11.33
N PHE A 31 6.03 -7.96 -12.65
CA PHE A 31 7.16 -7.86 -13.59
C PHE A 31 7.32 -6.47 -14.23
N CYS A 32 6.44 -5.52 -13.93
CA CYS A 32 6.61 -4.12 -14.35
C CYS A 32 7.55 -3.38 -13.37
N PRO A 33 8.76 -2.94 -13.79
CA PRO A 33 9.68 -2.22 -12.91
C PRO A 33 9.11 -0.89 -12.41
N LEU A 34 8.17 -0.28 -13.16
CA LEU A 34 7.48 0.95 -12.77
C LEU A 34 6.61 0.75 -11.51
N ALA A 35 5.97 -0.42 -11.36
CA ALA A 35 5.17 -0.73 -10.17
C ALA A 35 6.05 -0.90 -8.91
N ALA A 36 7.21 -1.56 -9.06
CA ALA A 36 8.20 -1.66 -7.98
C ALA A 36 8.76 -0.27 -7.60
N TYR A 37 9.10 0.56 -8.58
CA TYR A 37 9.59 1.92 -8.36
C TYR A 37 8.56 2.79 -7.62
N LEU A 38 7.30 2.81 -8.07
CA LEU A 38 6.23 3.59 -7.44
C LEU A 38 5.95 3.14 -6.00
N GLY A 39 5.94 1.82 -5.74
CA GLY A 39 5.79 1.29 -4.38
C GLY A 39 6.92 1.71 -3.43
N ILE A 40 8.17 1.78 -3.92
CA ILE A 40 9.32 2.29 -3.15
C ILE A 40 9.20 3.80 -2.92
N VAL A 41 8.87 4.59 -3.95
CA VAL A 41 8.74 6.05 -3.85
C VAL A 41 7.60 6.44 -2.90
N GLN A 42 6.45 5.76 -2.95
CA GLN A 42 5.37 5.97 -1.98
C GLN A 42 5.85 5.64 -0.56
N ARG A 43 6.49 4.49 -0.34
CA ARG A 43 7.01 4.08 0.98
C ARG A 43 8.06 5.03 1.58
N TYR A 44 8.79 5.79 0.74
CA TYR A 44 9.81 6.74 1.19
C TYR A 44 9.35 8.21 1.23
N LYS A 45 8.26 8.58 0.54
CA LYS A 45 7.71 9.95 0.53
C LYS A 45 6.34 10.11 1.20
N SER A 46 5.68 9.03 1.65
CA SER A 46 4.41 9.12 2.40
C SER A 46 4.63 9.73 3.79
N ARG A 47 4.42 11.06 3.91
CA ARG A 47 4.39 11.80 5.20
C ARG A 47 3.02 11.73 5.89
N PHE A 48 2.06 11.09 5.24
CA PHE A 48 0.71 10.86 5.74
C PHE A 48 0.71 9.85 6.90
N ARG A 49 0.15 10.25 8.03
CA ARG A 49 -0.04 9.40 9.22
C ARG A 49 -1.47 9.55 9.70
N ILE A 50 -2.13 8.44 10.03
CA ILE A 50 -3.47 8.48 10.64
C ILE A 50 -3.31 8.39 12.15
N THR A 51 -3.69 9.46 12.85
CA THR A 51 -3.79 9.51 14.31
C THR A 51 -5.20 9.19 14.77
N THR A 52 -5.31 8.70 16.01
CA THR A 52 -6.57 8.20 16.59
C THR A 52 -6.86 8.91 17.91
N ASN A 53 -8.05 9.50 18.08
CA ASN A 53 -8.51 9.90 19.40
C ASN A 53 -9.25 8.72 20.07
N GLY A 54 -8.53 7.94 20.88
CA GLY A 54 -8.95 6.61 21.33
C GLY A 54 -10.29 6.53 22.10
N GLY A 55 -10.80 7.65 22.65
CA GLY A 55 -12.02 7.67 23.46
C GLY A 55 -13.35 7.64 22.70
N GLN A 56 -13.36 7.80 21.36
CA GLN A 56 -14.59 8.08 20.60
C GLN A 56 -15.02 6.98 19.60
N CYS A 57 -14.34 5.83 19.58
CA CYS A 57 -14.58 4.77 18.59
C CYS A 57 -15.80 3.89 18.93
N ILE A 58 -16.90 4.03 18.17
CA ILE A 58 -18.11 3.18 18.27
C ILE A 58 -18.01 1.84 17.52
N SER A 59 -16.80 1.38 17.17
CA SER A 59 -16.53 0.07 16.55
C SER A 59 -17.23 -0.24 15.21
N CYS A 60 -17.87 0.75 14.56
CA CYS A 60 -18.72 0.61 13.36
C CYS A 60 -18.12 -0.07 12.10
N GLY A 61 -16.82 -0.34 12.04
CA GLY A 61 -16.20 -1.15 10.97
C GLY A 61 -16.00 -0.48 9.61
N ASN A 62 -16.74 0.58 9.24
CA ASN A 62 -16.63 1.22 7.93
C ASN A 62 -15.18 1.61 7.56
N CYS A 63 -14.38 2.09 8.52
CA CYS A 63 -12.99 2.47 8.30
C CYS A 63 -12.04 1.31 7.91
N SER A 64 -12.44 0.07 8.19
CA SER A 64 -11.79 -1.15 7.69
C SER A 64 -12.41 -1.66 6.38
N THR A 65 -13.74 -1.58 6.22
CA THR A 65 -14.44 -2.03 5.00
C THR A 65 -14.00 -1.26 3.75
N TYR A 66 -13.82 0.06 3.85
CA TYR A 66 -13.33 0.91 2.75
C TYR A 66 -11.79 0.98 2.68
N CYS A 67 -11.06 0.09 3.37
CA CYS A 67 -9.60 0.07 3.31
C CYS A 67 -9.11 -0.88 2.19
N GLU A 68 -8.79 -0.33 1.02
CA GLU A 68 -8.21 -1.06 -0.12
C GLU A 68 -6.92 -1.84 0.25
N MET A 69 -6.22 -1.42 1.30
CA MET A 69 -5.01 -2.06 1.82
C MET A 69 -5.28 -3.19 2.83
N GLY A 70 -6.55 -3.54 3.10
CA GLY A 70 -6.95 -4.64 3.98
C GLY A 70 -6.63 -4.46 5.47
N ILE A 71 -6.50 -3.22 5.95
CA ILE A 71 -6.08 -2.93 7.33
C ILE A 71 -7.31 -2.83 8.24
N ASP A 72 -7.32 -3.55 9.38
CA ASP A 72 -8.37 -3.40 10.43
C ASP A 72 -8.18 -2.09 11.22
N VAL A 73 -8.46 -0.95 10.56
CA VAL A 73 -8.33 0.40 11.15
C VAL A 73 -9.19 0.54 12.40
N ARG A 74 -10.34 -0.14 12.47
CA ARG A 74 -11.21 -0.20 13.65
C ARG A 74 -10.47 -0.75 14.87
N ALA A 75 -9.77 -1.89 14.74
CA ALA A 75 -9.00 -2.45 15.87
C ALA A 75 -7.82 -1.58 16.31
N TYR A 76 -7.23 -0.77 15.41
CA TYR A 76 -6.24 0.24 15.79
C TYR A 76 -6.89 1.43 16.51
N ALA A 77 -8.06 1.91 16.04
CA ALA A 77 -8.80 3.01 16.65
C ALA A 77 -9.36 2.68 18.05
N GLN A 78 -9.91 1.47 18.26
CA GLN A 78 -10.37 0.98 19.57
C GLN A 78 -9.24 0.93 20.61
N LYS A 79 -7.99 0.72 20.17
CA LYS A 79 -6.81 0.66 21.04
C LYS A 79 -6.14 2.02 21.25
N GLY A 80 -6.67 3.10 20.64
CA GLY A 80 -6.02 4.42 20.63
C GLY A 80 -4.64 4.42 19.94
N GLN A 81 -4.37 3.45 19.08
CA GLN A 81 -3.05 3.24 18.48
C GLN A 81 -2.96 3.85 17.08
N ASN A 82 -2.08 4.84 16.94
CA ASN A 82 -1.76 5.51 15.68
C ASN A 82 -1.34 4.53 14.58
N ILE A 83 -1.83 4.72 13.35
CA ILE A 83 -1.55 3.84 12.22
C ILE A 83 -0.22 4.28 11.58
N VAL A 84 0.88 3.74 12.11
CA VAL A 84 2.25 3.90 11.57
C VAL A 84 2.70 2.55 11.00
N ARG A 85 2.14 2.17 9.85
CA ARG A 85 2.29 0.83 9.26
C ARG A 85 2.56 0.95 7.78
N ALA A 86 3.66 0.37 7.28
CA ALA A 86 4.14 0.60 5.90
C ALA A 86 3.22 0.08 4.78
N SER A 87 2.20 -0.70 5.11
CA SER A 87 1.11 -1.09 4.19
C SER A 87 0.05 0.00 4.01
N CYS A 88 0.07 1.07 4.81
CA CYS A 88 -0.87 2.17 4.73
C CYS A 88 -0.33 3.26 3.79
N VAL A 89 -0.99 3.45 2.64
CA VAL A 89 -0.62 4.48 1.65
C VAL A 89 -0.96 5.90 2.12
N GLY A 90 -1.81 6.04 3.16
CA GLY A 90 -2.20 7.34 3.72
C GLY A 90 -3.36 8.03 3.00
N CYS A 91 -4.17 7.29 2.24
CA CYS A 91 -5.27 7.81 1.39
C CYS A 91 -6.41 8.56 2.09
N GLY A 92 -6.40 8.70 3.42
CA GLY A 92 -7.38 9.52 4.17
C GLY A 92 -8.83 8.98 4.25
N ILE A 93 -9.22 8.03 3.40
CA ILE A 93 -10.59 7.48 3.31
C ILE A 93 -11.15 7.05 4.68
N CYS A 94 -10.33 6.40 5.51
CA CYS A 94 -10.76 5.96 6.84
C CYS A 94 -11.07 7.12 7.83
N ALA A 95 -10.53 8.32 7.61
CA ALA A 95 -10.90 9.53 8.33
C ALA A 95 -12.20 10.15 7.77
N ALA A 96 -12.29 10.29 6.44
CA ALA A 96 -13.46 10.87 5.77
C ALA A 96 -14.76 10.06 6.01
N VAL A 97 -14.66 8.73 6.06
CA VAL A 97 -15.79 7.82 6.28
C VAL A 97 -16.16 7.67 7.77
N CYS A 98 -15.41 8.26 8.71
CA CYS A 98 -15.64 8.07 10.14
C CYS A 98 -16.78 9.00 10.66
N PRO A 99 -17.98 8.50 11.02
CA PRO A 99 -19.11 9.33 11.44
C PRO A 99 -18.94 9.99 12.82
N ARG A 100 -17.78 9.81 13.45
CA ARG A 100 -17.40 10.38 14.75
C ARG A 100 -16.10 11.18 14.71
N GLY A 101 -15.46 11.34 13.54
CA GLY A 101 -14.21 12.12 13.40
C GLY A 101 -13.00 11.61 14.20
N VAL A 102 -13.04 10.34 14.64
CA VAL A 102 -12.06 9.69 15.54
C VAL A 102 -10.66 9.62 14.94
N LEU A 103 -10.60 9.55 13.62
CA LEU A 103 -9.40 9.36 12.82
C LEU A 103 -9.05 10.68 12.14
N LYS A 104 -7.81 11.15 12.32
CA LYS A 104 -7.30 12.37 11.66
C LYS A 104 -6.12 12.03 10.77
N LEU A 105 -6.03 12.70 9.61
CA LEU A 105 -4.90 12.59 8.69
C LEU A 105 -3.92 13.73 8.99
N GLU A 106 -2.71 13.40 9.43
CA GLU A 106 -1.64 14.35 9.76
C GLU A 106 -0.47 14.18 8.80
N ASN A 107 0.06 15.29 8.27
CA ASN A 107 1.29 15.33 7.48
C ASN A 107 2.51 15.40 8.41
N GLY A 108 2.72 14.32 9.18
CA GLY A 108 3.75 14.23 10.21
C GLY A 108 5.17 14.01 9.66
N ALA A 109 6.17 14.57 10.35
CA ALA A 109 7.56 14.22 10.09
C ALA A 109 7.90 12.81 10.60
N GLU A 110 8.78 12.09 9.89
CA GLU A 110 9.19 10.70 10.12
C GLU A 110 10.07 10.53 11.38
N LYS A 111 9.58 10.92 12.55
CA LYS A 111 10.29 10.81 13.85
C LYS A 111 9.96 9.54 14.63
N THR A 112 9.09 8.67 14.12
CA THR A 112 8.64 7.43 14.80
C THR A 112 8.67 6.21 13.89
N ARG A 113 9.78 6.05 13.15
CA ARG A 113 10.14 4.82 12.43
C ARG A 113 11.48 4.28 12.96
N LYS A 114 11.52 3.97 14.25
CA LYS A 114 12.67 3.29 14.90
C LYS A 114 12.19 2.02 15.60
N LYS A 115 12.82 0.92 15.19
CA LYS A 115 12.61 -0.48 15.62
C LYS A 115 11.22 -1.02 15.25
#